data_AF-A0A952DBA1-F1
#
_entry.id   AF-A0A952DBA1-F1
#
_cell.length_a   1.000
_cell.length_b   1.000
_cell.length_c   1.000
_cell.angle_alpha   90.00
_cell.angle_beta   90.00
_cell.angle_gamma   90.00
#
_symmetry.space_group_name_H-M   'P 1'
#
loop_
_entity.id
_entity.type
_entity.pdbx_description
1 polymer ?
#
loop_
_entity_poly.entity_id
_entity_poly.type
_entity_poly.pdbx_seq_one_letter_code
_entity_poly.pdbx_strand_id
1 'polypeptide(L)'
;MNRLTLRLWPVAVLLLAASVRGGTQGSPPPVFGEWHGRSTCLIKPSPCNSEIVVYTIGRDSVYRDSVAINADKIVNGKRDFMGTIRCGWNAPKLSCPMRNDWWRFTLHGDTLSGSLDLADGRRYRDVEVIRHKAR
;
A
#
# COMPACT_ATOMS: atom_id res chain seq x y z
N MET A 1 30.53 22.94 -77.29
CA MET A 1 29.78 24.07 -76.70
C MET A 1 28.73 23.51 -75.74
N ASN A 2 28.66 24.04 -74.52
CA ASN A 2 27.66 23.89 -73.44
C ASN A 2 27.23 22.48 -72.99
N ARG A 3 27.64 22.00 -71.80
CA ARG A 3 27.15 22.31 -70.43
C ARG A 3 25.67 21.96 -70.21
N LEU A 4 25.39 20.95 -69.37
CA LEU A 4 24.40 21.01 -68.29
C LEU A 4 24.44 19.72 -67.44
N THR A 5 25.26 19.73 -66.40
CA THR A 5 25.21 18.74 -65.30
C THR A 5 24.12 19.16 -64.32
N LEU A 6 22.99 18.43 -64.29
CA LEU A 6 21.99 18.57 -63.22
C LEU A 6 22.55 17.93 -61.94
N ARG A 7 22.89 18.75 -60.94
CA ARG A 7 23.23 18.26 -59.60
C ARG A 7 21.94 17.98 -58.84
N LEU A 8 21.63 16.71 -58.59
CA LEU A 8 20.65 16.33 -57.58
C LEU A 8 21.24 16.64 -56.19
N TRP A 9 20.58 17.53 -55.44
CA TRP A 9 20.80 17.66 -54.00
C TRP A 9 19.91 16.67 -53.26
N PRO A 10 20.43 15.85 -52.32
CA PRO A 10 19.57 15.16 -51.39
C PRO A 10 19.13 16.15 -50.32
N VAL A 11 17.83 16.44 -50.26
CA VAL A 11 17.21 17.08 -49.10
C VAL A 11 17.21 16.05 -47.98
N ALA A 12 18.16 16.18 -47.06
CA ALA A 12 18.21 15.37 -45.85
C ALA A 12 17.05 15.78 -44.92
N VAL A 13 15.96 15.01 -44.93
CA VAL A 13 14.88 15.14 -43.95
C VAL A 13 15.37 14.58 -42.63
N LEU A 14 15.76 15.45 -41.70
CA LEU A 14 16.03 15.07 -40.31
C LEU A 14 14.71 14.71 -39.61
N LEU A 15 14.43 13.41 -39.50
CA LEU A 15 13.42 12.87 -38.61
C LEU A 15 13.89 13.05 -37.16
N LEU A 16 13.40 14.09 -36.46
CA LEU A 16 13.52 14.17 -35.01
C LEU A 16 12.66 13.05 -34.39
N ALA A 17 13.30 11.94 -34.02
CA ALA A 17 12.69 10.93 -33.16
C ALA A 17 12.54 11.51 -31.75
N ALA A 18 11.34 11.97 -31.41
CA ALA A 18 10.99 12.35 -30.05
C ALA A 18 10.89 11.08 -29.19
N SER A 19 11.95 10.76 -28.44
CA SER A 19 11.95 9.67 -27.48
C SER A 19 11.02 9.99 -26.30
N VAL A 20 9.77 9.53 -26.36
CA VAL A 20 8.86 9.53 -25.22
C VAL A 20 9.44 8.58 -24.17
N ARG A 21 10.07 9.12 -23.13
CA ARG A 21 10.45 8.36 -21.93
C ARG A 21 9.17 8.06 -21.15
N GLY A 22 8.51 6.95 -21.47
CA GLY A 22 7.47 6.39 -20.62
C GLY A 22 8.09 6.02 -19.27
N GLY A 23 7.77 6.78 -18.22
CA GLY A 23 8.16 6.42 -16.86
C GLY A 23 7.52 5.09 -16.51
N THR A 24 8.33 4.07 -16.21
CA THR A 24 7.85 2.79 -15.71
C THR A 24 7.22 3.01 -14.34
N GLN A 25 5.90 3.18 -14.29
CA GLN A 25 5.16 3.02 -13.04
C GLN A 25 5.26 1.54 -12.67
N GLY A 26 6.19 1.21 -11.77
CA GLY A 26 6.29 -0.13 -11.22
C GLY A 26 4.96 -0.54 -10.58
N SER A 27 4.60 -1.82 -10.68
CA SER A 27 3.38 -2.35 -10.07
C SER A 27 3.34 -1.97 -8.58
N PRO A 28 2.16 -1.60 -8.04
CA PRO A 28 2.05 -1.28 -6.63
C PRO A 28 2.44 -2.49 -5.77
N PRO A 29 2.93 -2.28 -4.54
CA PRO A 29 3.20 -3.36 -3.59
C PRO A 29 1.99 -4.30 -3.46
N PRO A 30 2.20 -5.63 -3.36
CA PRO A 30 1.11 -6.61 -3.34
C PRO A 30 0.19 -6.48 -2.12
N VAL A 31 0.64 -5.80 -1.06
CA VAL A 31 -0.17 -5.54 0.14
C VAL A 31 -1.19 -4.42 -0.05
N PHE A 32 -1.08 -3.63 -1.13
CA PHE A 32 -2.04 -2.55 -1.41
C PHE A 32 -3.42 -3.11 -1.73
N GLY A 33 -4.45 -2.33 -1.39
CA GLY A 33 -5.85 -2.67 -1.60
C GLY A 33 -6.65 -2.63 -0.30
N GLU A 34 -7.86 -3.17 -0.37
CA GLU A 34 -8.79 -3.20 0.74
C GLU A 34 -8.85 -4.61 1.34
N TRP A 35 -8.93 -4.69 2.67
CA TRP A 35 -8.83 -5.92 3.44
C TRP A 35 -9.89 -5.96 4.54
N HIS A 36 -10.65 -7.05 4.62
CA HIS A 36 -11.80 -7.17 5.52
C HIS A 36 -11.62 -8.35 6.47
N GLY A 37 -12.00 -8.19 7.72
CA GLY A 37 -11.95 -9.31 8.66
C GLY A 37 -12.13 -8.86 10.09
N ARG A 38 -11.32 -9.41 10.99
CA ARG A 38 -11.49 -9.24 12.43
C ARG A 38 -10.22 -8.71 13.09
N SER A 39 -10.40 -7.78 14.02
CA SER A 39 -9.40 -7.43 15.02
C SER A 39 -9.91 -7.87 16.40
N THR A 40 -9.17 -8.74 17.08
CA THR A 40 -9.56 -9.36 18.35
C THR A 40 -8.71 -8.80 19.47
N CYS A 41 -9.36 -8.33 20.53
CA CYS A 41 -8.69 -7.88 21.76
C CYS A 41 -8.44 -9.04 22.71
N LEU A 42 -7.20 -9.17 23.19
CA LEU A 42 -6.79 -10.31 24.01
C LEU A 42 -6.70 -10.01 25.51
N ILE A 43 -6.41 -8.76 25.89
CA ILE A 43 -6.21 -8.39 27.30
C ILE A 43 -7.52 -7.92 27.93
N LYS A 44 -7.88 -8.49 29.10
CA LYS A 44 -9.05 -8.09 29.91
C LYS A 44 -8.68 -8.00 31.41
N PRO A 45 -9.29 -7.09 32.18
CA PRO A 45 -10.18 -6.01 31.73
C PRO A 45 -9.37 -4.94 30.96
N SER A 46 -9.90 -4.47 29.85
CA SER A 46 -9.34 -3.37 29.07
C SER A 46 -10.45 -2.65 28.31
N PRO A 47 -10.27 -1.39 27.88
CA PRO A 47 -11.23 -0.69 27.02
C PRO A 47 -11.26 -1.22 25.57
N CYS A 48 -10.44 -2.22 25.25
CA CYS A 48 -10.33 -2.82 23.93
C CYS A 48 -11.56 -3.68 23.61
N ASN A 49 -12.19 -3.44 22.47
CA ASN A 49 -13.27 -4.28 21.96
C ASN A 49 -12.86 -4.99 20.67
N SER A 50 -13.29 -6.24 20.52
CA SER A 50 -13.08 -6.97 19.26
C SER A 50 -14.06 -6.45 18.21
N GLU A 51 -13.56 -6.21 17.00
CA GLU A 51 -14.26 -5.47 15.95
C GLU A 51 -14.16 -6.21 14.61
N ILE A 52 -15.18 -6.04 13.77
CA ILE A 52 -15.05 -6.30 12.33
C ILE A 52 -14.40 -5.06 11.73
N VAL A 53 -13.34 -5.25 10.96
CA VAL A 53 -12.50 -4.16 10.46
C VAL A 53 -12.42 -4.17 8.94
N VAL A 54 -12.24 -2.98 8.39
CA VAL A 54 -11.82 -2.77 7.01
C VAL A 54 -10.55 -1.94 7.00
N TYR A 55 -9.49 -2.50 6.41
CA TYR A 55 -8.20 -1.85 6.25
C TYR A 55 -7.99 -1.48 4.79
N THR A 56 -7.78 -0.19 4.54
CA THR A 56 -7.39 0.32 3.23
C THR A 56 -5.90 0.62 3.24
N ILE A 57 -5.13 -0.15 2.46
CA ILE A 57 -3.66 -0.08 2.44
C ILE A 57 -3.18 0.58 1.15
N GLY A 58 -2.38 1.64 1.27
CA GLY A 58 -1.85 2.39 0.14
C GLY A 58 -0.59 3.19 0.47
N ARG A 59 -0.17 4.05 -0.46
CA ARG A 59 0.95 4.98 -0.20
C ARG A 59 0.56 5.95 0.90
N ASP A 60 1.51 6.21 1.78
CA ASP A 60 1.36 7.27 2.75
C ASP A 60 1.41 8.64 2.08
N SER A 61 0.49 9.54 2.45
CA SER A 61 0.37 10.87 1.85
C SER A 61 1.44 11.86 2.34
N VAL A 62 2.07 11.59 3.48
CA VAL A 62 3.05 12.46 4.12
C VAL A 62 4.47 11.99 3.83
N TYR A 63 4.72 10.67 3.90
CA TYR A 63 6.04 10.07 3.72
C TYR A 63 6.03 9.12 2.53
N ARG A 64 6.59 9.55 1.40
CA ARG A 64 6.48 8.84 0.10
C ARG A 64 7.00 7.40 0.11
N ASP A 65 7.91 7.08 1.03
CA ASP A 65 8.51 5.75 1.18
C ASP A 65 7.80 4.88 2.23
N SER A 66 6.71 5.38 2.82
CA SER A 66 5.88 4.66 3.79
C SER A 66 4.57 4.15 3.18
N VAL A 67 4.04 3.11 3.82
CA VAL A 67 2.70 2.57 3.58
C VAL A 67 1.78 3.05 4.68
N ALA A 68 0.55 3.43 4.32
CA ALA A 68 -0.51 3.78 5.26
C ALA A 68 -1.58 2.68 5.26
N ILE A 69 -2.03 2.31 6.46
CA ILE A 69 -3.21 1.48 6.69
C ILE A 69 -4.26 2.39 7.32
N ASN A 70 -5.30 2.75 6.57
CA ASN A 70 -6.48 3.41 7.14
C ASN A 70 -7.38 2.33 7.72
N ALA A 71 -7.57 2.38 9.03
CA ALA A 71 -8.34 1.39 9.77
C ALA A 71 -9.75 1.92 10.07
N ASP A 72 -10.75 1.20 9.58
CA ASP A 72 -12.15 1.39 9.94
C ASP A 72 -12.64 0.19 10.74
N LYS A 73 -13.54 0.43 11.71
CA LYS A 73 -14.39 -0.63 12.27
C LYS A 73 -15.78 -0.55 11.62
N ILE A 74 -16.50 -1.66 11.65
CA ILE A 74 -17.91 -1.71 11.26
C ILE A 74 -18.78 -1.58 12.49
N VAL A 75 -19.57 -0.50 12.56
CA VAL A 75 -20.57 -0.26 13.61
C VAL A 75 -21.92 -0.07 12.91
N ASN A 76 -22.92 -0.88 13.28
CA ASN A 76 -24.26 -0.86 12.68
C ASN A 76 -24.24 -0.92 11.14
N GLY A 77 -23.36 -1.76 10.59
CA GLY A 77 -23.20 -1.94 9.13
C GLY A 77 -22.49 -0.79 8.41
N LYS A 78 -21.97 0.21 9.13
CA LYS A 78 -21.27 1.37 8.56
C LYS A 78 -19.80 1.39 8.99
N ARG A 79 -18.92 1.90 8.13
CA ARG A 79 -17.53 2.18 8.47
C ARG A 79 -17.46 3.37 9.44
N ASP A 80 -16.72 3.19 10.51
CA ASP A 80 -16.36 4.22 11.48
C ASP A 80 -14.83 4.25 11.60
N PHE A 81 -14.24 5.40 11.25
CA PHE A 81 -12.80 5.54 11.10
C PHE A 81 -12.10 5.53 12.45
N MET A 82 -11.08 4.67 12.59
CA MET A 82 -10.31 4.50 13.84
C MET A 82 -8.97 5.23 13.82
N GLY A 83 -8.42 5.49 12.64
CA GLY A 83 -7.11 6.12 12.48
C GLY A 83 -6.28 5.53 11.35
N THR A 84 -5.11 6.12 11.15
CA THR A 84 -4.13 5.66 10.17
C THR A 84 -2.91 5.09 10.87
N ILE A 85 -2.54 3.87 10.51
CA ILE A 85 -1.31 3.21 10.96
C ILE A 85 -0.26 3.38 9.86
N ARG A 86 0.87 3.99 10.20
CA ARG A 86 1.99 4.20 9.27
C ARG A 86 3.01 3.08 9.41
N CYS A 87 3.43 2.52 8.28
CA CYS A 87 4.24 1.32 8.22
C CYS A 87 5.39 1.46 7.23
N GLY A 88 6.50 0.81 7.53
CA GLY A 88 7.47 0.40 6.52
C GLY A 88 7.03 -0.91 5.86
N TRP A 89 7.25 -1.03 4.55
CA TRP A 89 7.03 -2.28 3.81
C TRP A 89 8.36 -2.94 3.47
N ASN A 90 8.55 -4.16 3.99
CA ASN A 90 9.64 -5.06 3.61
C ASN A 90 9.02 -6.43 3.37
N ALA A 91 8.68 -6.69 2.11
CA ALA A 91 7.85 -7.84 1.73
C ALA A 91 8.35 -9.16 2.36
N PRO A 92 7.46 -9.99 2.92
CA PRO A 92 6.00 -9.86 2.95
C PRO A 92 5.45 -9.09 4.18
N LYS A 93 6.28 -8.32 4.88
CA LYS A 93 5.97 -7.76 6.21
C LYS A 93 5.73 -6.25 6.20
N LEU A 94 4.75 -5.82 7.00
CA LEU A 94 4.58 -4.43 7.43
C LEU A 94 5.03 -4.30 8.88
N SER A 95 5.91 -3.32 9.12
CA SER A 95 6.36 -2.95 10.46
C SER A 95 5.92 -1.53 10.76
N CYS A 96 5.09 -1.35 11.78
CA CYS A 96 4.39 -0.10 12.03
C CYS A 96 4.61 0.34 13.48
N PRO A 97 5.63 1.17 13.75
CA PRO A 97 5.89 1.66 15.11
C PRO A 97 4.75 2.57 15.59
N MET A 98 4.31 2.37 16.83
CA MET A 98 3.28 3.19 17.47
C MET A 98 3.76 3.64 18.86
N ARG A 99 4.48 4.77 18.90
CA ARG A 99 5.18 5.27 20.11
C ARG A 99 6.05 4.16 20.72
N ASN A 100 5.55 3.45 21.73
CA ASN A 100 6.25 2.35 22.42
C ASN A 100 5.72 0.96 22.05
N ASP A 101 4.58 0.88 21.37
CA ASP A 101 3.93 -0.35 20.94
C ASP A 101 4.22 -0.60 19.46
N TRP A 102 3.97 -1.84 19.02
CA TRP A 102 4.33 -2.26 17.67
C TRP A 102 3.20 -3.02 17.00
N TRP A 103 2.73 -2.45 15.89
CA TRP A 103 1.92 -3.17 14.93
C TRP A 103 2.84 -3.92 13.96
N ARG A 104 2.53 -5.21 13.74
CA ARG A 104 3.21 -6.05 12.74
C ARG A 104 2.15 -6.75 11.91
N PHE A 105 2.34 -6.78 10.59
CA PHE A 105 1.50 -7.56 9.70
C PHE A 105 2.34 -8.40 8.76
N THR A 106 1.84 -9.57 8.37
CA THR A 106 2.46 -10.45 7.38
C THR A 106 1.45 -10.83 6.31
N LEU A 107 1.82 -10.59 5.06
CA LEU A 107 1.03 -10.94 3.89
C LEU A 107 1.22 -12.42 3.53
N HIS A 108 0.13 -13.15 3.41
CA HIS A 108 0.05 -14.53 2.96
C HIS A 108 -0.96 -14.65 1.82
N GLY A 109 -0.55 -14.29 0.60
CA GLY A 109 -1.42 -14.29 -0.57
C GLY A 109 -2.57 -13.28 -0.45
N ASP A 110 -3.79 -13.79 -0.25
CA ASP A 110 -5.00 -13.00 -0.03
C ASP A 110 -5.38 -12.86 1.45
N THR A 111 -4.50 -13.27 2.36
CA THR A 111 -4.66 -13.10 3.81
C THR A 111 -3.59 -12.14 4.34
N LEU A 112 -3.98 -11.29 5.29
CA LEU A 112 -3.07 -10.43 6.04
C LEU A 112 -3.31 -10.67 7.54
N SER A 113 -2.34 -11.32 8.18
CA SER A 113 -2.35 -11.57 9.62
C SER A 113 -1.57 -10.47 10.33
N GLY A 114 -2.01 -10.04 11.50
CA GLY A 114 -1.33 -8.98 12.24
C GLY A 114 -1.47 -9.05 13.74
N SER A 115 -0.67 -8.24 14.40
CA SER A 115 -0.65 -8.14 15.85
C SER A 115 -0.28 -6.75 16.33
N LEU A 116 -0.82 -6.37 17.49
CA LEU A 116 -0.34 -5.25 18.29
C LEU A 116 0.29 -5.79 19.56
N ASP A 117 1.59 -5.59 19.68
CA ASP A 117 2.35 -5.93 20.89
C ASP A 117 2.64 -4.64 21.67
N LEU A 118 2.38 -4.66 22.97
CA LEU A 118 2.66 -3.54 23.86
C LEU A 118 4.17 -3.47 24.17
N ALA A 119 4.60 -2.31 24.66
CA ALA A 119 5.98 -2.09 25.12
C ALA A 119 6.47 -3.12 26.15
N ASP A 120 5.56 -3.67 26.96
CA ASP A 120 5.85 -4.71 27.97
C ASP A 120 5.90 -6.15 27.39
N GLY A 121 5.77 -6.29 26.07
CA GLY A 121 5.83 -7.55 25.35
C GLY A 121 4.50 -8.31 25.30
N ARG A 122 3.43 -7.84 25.96
CA ARG A 122 2.13 -8.51 25.89
C ARG A 122 1.46 -8.27 24.55
N ARG A 123 0.85 -9.31 24.01
CA ARG A 123 -0.03 -9.23 22.84
C ARG A 123 -1.36 -8.57 23.23
N TYR A 124 -1.63 -7.39 22.69
CA TYR A 124 -2.87 -6.66 22.95
C TYR A 124 -3.98 -7.04 21.97
N ARG A 125 -3.63 -7.18 20.68
CA ARG A 125 -4.56 -7.53 19.61
C ARG A 125 -3.97 -8.52 18.64
N ASP A 126 -4.83 -9.38 18.10
CA ASP A 126 -4.60 -10.14 16.88
C ASP A 126 -5.53 -9.63 15.77
N VAL A 127 -5.06 -9.68 14.53
CA VAL A 127 -5.79 -9.29 13.34
C VAL A 127 -5.71 -10.40 12.32
N GLU A 128 -6.84 -10.71 11.71
CA GLU A 128 -6.92 -11.58 10.54
C GLU A 128 -7.88 -10.95 9.55
N VAL A 129 -7.37 -10.55 8.39
CA VAL A 129 -8.16 -9.94 7.32
C VAL A 129 -7.85 -10.59 5.98
N ILE A 130 -8.86 -10.64 5.11
CA ILE A 130 -8.81 -11.23 3.78
C ILE A 130 -8.94 -10.10 2.76
N ARG A 131 -8.21 -10.21 1.66
CA ARG A 131 -8.30 -9.24 0.56
C ARG A 131 -9.72 -9.16 0.05
N HIS A 132 -10.26 -7.95 0.05
CA HIS A 132 -11.52 -7.68 -0.61
C HIS A 132 -11.28 -7.55 -2.11
N LYS A 133 -11.86 -8.47 -2.89
CA LYS A 133 -11.91 -8.37 -4.34
C LYS A 133 -13.17 -7.59 -4.70
N ALA A 134 -13.01 -6.44 -5.33
CA ALA A 134 -14.15 -5.76 -5.96
C ALA A 134 -14.79 -6.76 -6.95
N ARG A 135 -16.11 -6.92 -6.86
CA ARG A 135 -16.89 -7.71 -7.82
C ARG A 135 -16.99 -7.00 -9.16
#